data_AF-A0A060Z9C8-F1
#
_entry.id   AF-A0A060Z9C8-F1
#
_cell.length_a   1.000
_cell.length_b   1.000
_cell.length_c   1.000
_cell.angle_alpha   90.00
_cell.angle_beta   90.00
_cell.angle_gamma   90.00
#
_symmetry.space_group_name_H-M   'P 1'
#
loop_
_entity.id
_entity.type
_entity.pdbx_description
1 polymer ?
#
loop_
_entity_poly.entity_id
_entity_poly.type
_entity_poly.pdbx_seq_one_letter_code
_entity_poly.pdbx_strand_id
1 'polypeptide(L)'
;MDLLVEKQLSSVQDWERNFKALKARGKESERLPSLEKVDCITVNCEPVKAVIDDLIQRLFDTLLMSLRKSIQGHTLDIDSFVTGAMETLSSRPESIDEIGEANARHSQIQARKPDILLQFQAAQEKNRLLRAVAGGGLDSLSSLRAKWDKLEMMMESHQLMIKEQVEVMRSNAESRVQAYRLELDRFRARWDQLKPRDEVIETGDQAALLASVQTIRDKRQEFQELEVTRTRLL
;
A
#
# COMPACT_ATOMS: atom_id res chain seq x y z
N MET A 1 2.21 -34.39 13.91
CA MET A 1 3.40 -33.56 14.19
C MET A 1 3.17 -32.11 13.80
N ASP A 2 2.53 -31.84 12.66
CA ASP A 2 2.38 -30.49 12.10
C ASP A 2 1.72 -29.47 13.06
N LEU A 3 0.64 -29.86 13.76
CA LEU A 3 -0.02 -29.00 14.76
C LEU A 3 0.87 -28.61 15.95
N LEU A 4 1.82 -29.48 16.33
CA LEU A 4 2.75 -29.20 17.42
C LEU A 4 3.86 -28.25 16.95
N VAL A 5 4.34 -28.46 15.73
CA VAL A 5 5.35 -27.63 15.06
C VAL A 5 4.84 -26.21 14.86
N GLU A 6 3.60 -26.04 14.40
CA GLU A 6 2.98 -24.72 14.23
C GLU A 6 2.74 -23.99 15.56
N LYS A 7 2.47 -24.70 16.66
CA LYS A 7 2.26 -24.10 17.98
C LYS A 7 3.55 -23.77 18.74
N GLN A 8 4.63 -24.52 18.50
CA GLN A 8 5.84 -24.46 19.33
C GLN A 8 7.03 -23.80 18.63
N LEU A 9 6.98 -23.60 17.30
CA LEU A 9 8.05 -22.95 16.54
C LEU A 9 7.59 -21.58 16.07
N SER A 10 8.11 -20.53 16.71
CA SER A 10 7.73 -19.14 16.40
C SER A 10 8.96 -18.29 16.06
N SER A 11 10.02 -18.43 16.86
CA SER A 11 11.30 -17.75 16.71
C SER A 11 12.31 -18.63 15.98
N VAL A 12 13.29 -18.02 15.29
CA VAL A 12 14.36 -18.77 14.60
C VAL A 12 15.11 -19.73 15.55
N GLN A 13 15.24 -19.34 16.82
CA GLN A 13 15.90 -20.11 17.87
C GLN A 13 15.20 -21.44 18.16
N ASP A 14 13.87 -21.49 18.01
CA ASP A 14 13.10 -22.72 18.19
C ASP A 14 13.51 -23.77 17.15
N TRP A 15 13.59 -23.38 15.86
CA TRP A 15 14.08 -24.27 14.81
C TRP A 15 15.55 -24.66 15.05
N GLU A 16 16.42 -23.71 15.40
CA GLU A 16 17.83 -24.01 15.67
C GLU A 16 18.01 -25.06 16.76
N ARG A 17 17.29 -24.92 17.88
CA ARG A 17 17.35 -25.87 18.99
C ARG A 17 16.91 -27.26 18.55
N ASN A 18 15.82 -27.34 17.79
CA ASN A 18 15.29 -28.61 17.30
C ASN A 18 16.22 -29.28 16.28
N PHE A 19 16.80 -28.54 15.33
CA PHE A 19 17.80 -29.09 14.40
C PHE A 19 19.06 -29.58 15.11
N LYS A 20 19.55 -28.83 16.12
CA LYS A 20 20.70 -29.24 16.95
C LYS A 20 20.39 -30.52 17.73
N ALA A 21 19.22 -30.60 18.36
CA ALA A 21 18.78 -31.77 19.11
C ALA A 21 18.64 -33.00 18.18
N LEU A 22 18.05 -32.83 17.01
CA LEU A 22 17.88 -33.91 16.04
C LEU A 22 19.22 -34.43 15.52
N LYS A 23 20.18 -33.54 15.26
CA LYS A 23 21.55 -33.91 14.90
C LYS A 23 22.25 -34.70 16.01
N ALA A 24 22.03 -34.35 17.26
CA ALA A 24 22.57 -35.11 18.40
C ALA A 24 21.95 -36.51 18.47
N ARG A 25 20.62 -36.62 18.31
CA ARG A 25 19.91 -37.92 18.26
C ARG A 25 20.36 -38.80 17.09
N GLY A 26 20.64 -38.22 15.92
CA GLY A 26 21.23 -38.96 14.79
C GLY A 26 22.56 -39.60 15.15
N LYS A 27 23.47 -38.85 15.77
CA LYS A 27 24.76 -39.38 16.24
C LYS A 27 24.62 -40.45 17.34
N GLU A 28 23.60 -40.35 18.18
CA GLU A 28 23.29 -41.38 19.19
C GLU A 28 22.75 -42.66 18.54
N SER A 29 21.89 -42.54 17.51
CA SER A 29 21.36 -43.67 16.73
C SER A 29 22.47 -44.48 16.06
N GLU A 30 23.46 -43.81 15.49
CA GLU A 30 24.63 -44.45 14.86
C GLU A 30 25.41 -45.37 15.81
N ARG A 31 25.41 -45.05 17.11
CA ARG A 31 26.11 -45.83 18.16
C ARG A 31 25.33 -47.06 18.62
N LEU A 32 24.09 -47.23 18.19
CA LEU A 32 23.29 -48.38 18.57
C LEU A 32 23.90 -49.68 18.00
N PRO A 33 23.96 -50.75 18.79
CA PRO A 33 24.48 -52.04 18.35
C PRO A 33 23.54 -52.67 17.32
N SER A 34 24.11 -53.31 16.28
CA SER A 34 23.33 -54.04 15.27
C SER A 34 22.91 -55.44 15.76
N LEU A 35 23.67 -56.01 16.69
CA LEU A 35 23.40 -57.30 17.30
C LEU A 35 23.57 -57.18 18.81
N GLU A 36 22.64 -57.76 19.56
CA GLU A 36 22.73 -57.88 21.01
C GLU A 36 22.65 -59.35 21.41
N LYS A 37 23.59 -59.80 22.24
CA LYS A 37 23.67 -61.19 22.68
C LYS A 37 23.26 -61.30 24.14
N VAL A 38 22.23 -62.10 24.40
CA VAL A 38 21.73 -62.41 25.74
C VAL A 38 21.80 -63.93 25.93
N ASP A 39 22.74 -64.39 26.75
CA ASP A 39 23.10 -65.80 26.94
C ASP A 39 23.38 -66.54 25.62
N CYS A 40 22.46 -67.43 25.19
CA CYS A 40 22.54 -68.21 23.97
C CYS A 40 21.68 -67.64 22.81
N ILE A 41 21.04 -66.48 23.01
CA ILE A 41 20.19 -65.83 22.02
C ILE A 41 20.92 -64.60 21.45
N THR A 42 20.96 -64.49 20.12
CA THR A 42 21.41 -63.29 19.42
C THR A 42 20.20 -62.58 18.83
N VAL A 43 19.98 -61.33 19.22
CA VAL A 43 18.89 -60.47 18.74
C VAL A 43 19.45 -59.54 17.66
N ASN A 44 18.79 -59.50 16.49
CA ASN A 44 19.10 -58.52 15.46
C ASN A 44 18.38 -57.19 15.74
N CYS A 45 19.14 -56.13 15.93
CA CYS A 45 18.67 -54.77 16.21
C CYS A 45 18.68 -53.86 14.97
N GLU A 46 19.16 -54.32 13.81
CA GLU A 46 19.15 -53.54 12.56
C GLU A 46 17.76 -53.01 12.17
N PRO A 47 16.66 -53.79 12.28
CA PRO A 47 15.33 -53.26 11.96
C PRO A 47 14.94 -52.09 12.87
N VAL A 48 15.34 -52.13 14.14
CA VAL A 48 15.07 -51.05 15.10
C VAL A 48 15.88 -49.81 14.75
N LYS A 49 17.18 -49.97 14.43
CA LYS A 49 18.03 -48.86 13.96
C LYS A 49 17.45 -48.19 12.72
N ALA A 50 17.04 -48.99 11.73
CA ALA A 50 16.43 -48.48 10.50
C ALA A 50 15.15 -47.66 10.78
N VAL A 51 14.30 -48.11 11.70
CA VAL A 51 13.09 -47.37 12.10
C VAL A 51 13.45 -46.06 12.81
N ILE A 52 14.46 -46.05 13.68
CA ILE A 52 14.93 -44.83 14.35
C ILE A 52 15.46 -43.82 13.33
N ASP A 53 16.28 -44.26 12.37
CA ASP A 53 16.83 -43.39 11.34
C ASP A 53 15.73 -42.81 10.43
N ASP A 54 14.73 -43.61 10.06
CA ASP A 54 13.54 -43.14 9.33
C ASP A 54 12.74 -42.10 10.14
N LEU A 55 12.53 -42.32 11.44
CA LEU A 55 11.85 -41.34 12.31
C LEU A 55 12.63 -40.03 12.44
N ILE A 56 13.96 -40.10 12.55
CA ILE A 56 14.84 -38.94 12.60
C ILE A 56 14.75 -38.15 11.29
N GLN A 57 14.82 -38.84 10.15
CA GLN A 57 14.71 -38.22 8.83
C GLN A 57 13.35 -37.57 8.62
N ARG A 58 12.24 -38.25 8.95
CA ARG A 58 10.89 -37.69 8.85
C ARG A 58 10.72 -36.42 9.69
N LEU A 59 11.27 -36.41 10.90
CA LEU A 59 11.22 -35.23 11.76
C LEU A 59 12.07 -34.08 11.19
N PHE A 60 13.24 -34.39 10.61
CA PHE A 60 14.07 -33.39 9.93
C PHE A 60 13.31 -32.74 8.77
N ASP A 61 12.70 -33.55 7.91
CA ASP A 61 11.94 -33.08 6.76
C ASP A 61 10.72 -32.25 7.18
N THR A 62 10.03 -32.66 8.24
CA THR A 62 8.90 -31.91 8.81
C THR A 62 9.35 -30.54 9.34
N LEU A 63 10.47 -30.48 10.08
CA LEU A 63 11.04 -29.21 10.55
C LEU A 63 11.45 -28.32 9.39
N LEU A 64 12.08 -28.88 8.37
CA LEU A 64 12.53 -28.16 7.18
C LEU A 64 11.33 -27.59 6.40
N MET A 65 10.26 -28.38 6.21
CA MET A 65 9.01 -27.90 5.61
C MET A 65 8.35 -26.80 6.42
N SER A 66 8.30 -26.92 7.74
CA SER A 66 7.73 -25.87 8.59
C SER A 66 8.50 -24.55 8.50
N LEU A 67 9.83 -24.60 8.44
CA LEU A 67 10.67 -23.43 8.28
C LEU A 67 10.42 -22.75 6.93
N ARG A 68 10.35 -23.54 5.84
CA ARG A 68 10.02 -23.03 4.50
C ARG A 68 8.64 -22.36 4.50
N LYS A 69 7.62 -23.01 5.07
CA LYS A 69 6.26 -22.47 5.18
C LYS A 69 6.22 -21.17 5.98
N SER A 70 6.98 -21.09 7.09
CA SER A 70 7.04 -19.87 7.89
C SER A 70 7.70 -18.71 7.13
N ILE A 71 8.78 -18.95 6.38
CA ILE A 71 9.39 -17.92 5.53
C ILE A 71 8.43 -17.49 4.41
N GLN A 72 7.75 -18.44 3.77
CA GLN A 72 6.75 -18.15 2.74
C GLN A 72 5.59 -17.30 3.27
N GLY A 73 5.11 -17.56 4.50
CA GLY A 73 4.10 -16.73 5.15
C GLY A 73 4.56 -15.26 5.25
N HIS A 74 5.75 -15.04 5.79
CA HIS A 74 6.35 -13.69 5.85
C HIS A 74 6.46 -13.05 4.46
N THR A 75 6.95 -13.79 3.47
CA THR A 75 7.06 -13.30 2.09
C THR A 75 5.72 -12.87 1.52
N LEU A 76 4.66 -13.65 1.73
CA LEU A 76 3.31 -13.34 1.24
C LEU A 76 2.73 -12.09 1.91
N ASP A 77 2.86 -11.98 3.23
CA ASP A 77 2.35 -10.82 3.98
C ASP A 77 3.03 -9.52 3.56
N ILE A 78 4.37 -9.56 3.41
CA ILE A 78 5.15 -8.42 2.94
C ILE A 78 4.78 -8.10 1.48
N ASP A 79 4.66 -9.09 0.60
CA ASP A 79 4.33 -8.87 -0.81
C ASP A 79 2.95 -8.25 -0.98
N SER A 80 1.96 -8.72 -0.21
CA SER A 80 0.61 -8.16 -0.17
C SER A 80 0.64 -6.70 0.29
N PHE A 81 1.37 -6.39 1.36
CA PHE A 81 1.54 -5.01 1.82
C PHE A 81 2.18 -4.12 0.75
N VAL A 82 3.31 -4.54 0.18
CA VAL A 82 4.06 -3.75 -0.80
C VAL A 82 3.22 -3.51 -2.04
N THR A 83 2.56 -4.53 -2.56
CA THR A 83 1.73 -4.43 -3.76
C THR A 83 0.54 -3.49 -3.53
N GLY A 84 -0.21 -3.67 -2.44
CA GLY A 84 -1.34 -2.79 -2.12
C GLY A 84 -0.93 -1.34 -1.83
N ALA A 85 0.22 -1.13 -1.19
CA ALA A 85 0.77 0.20 -0.97
C ALA A 85 1.16 0.88 -2.29
N MET A 86 1.83 0.15 -3.20
CA MET A 86 2.19 0.68 -4.51
C MET A 86 0.96 1.04 -5.36
N GLU A 87 -0.09 0.20 -5.34
CA GLU A 87 -1.36 0.49 -6.02
C GLU A 87 -1.99 1.77 -5.48
N THR A 88 -2.03 1.92 -4.16
CA THR A 88 -2.56 3.12 -3.48
C THR A 88 -1.80 4.38 -3.91
N LEU A 89 -0.47 4.32 -3.91
CA LEU A 89 0.41 5.45 -4.27
C LEU A 89 0.39 5.78 -5.76
N SER A 90 -0.10 4.87 -6.62
CA SER A 90 -0.22 5.09 -8.07
C SER A 90 -1.45 5.93 -8.44
N SER A 91 -2.39 6.11 -7.51
CA SER A 91 -3.57 6.95 -7.73
C SER A 91 -3.18 8.42 -7.78
N ARG A 92 -3.79 9.15 -8.72
CA ARG A 92 -3.62 10.60 -8.89
C ARG A 92 -4.93 11.27 -8.45
N PRO A 93 -4.94 12.02 -7.34
CA PRO A 93 -6.14 12.67 -6.86
C PRO A 93 -6.51 13.88 -7.74
N GLU A 94 -7.81 14.06 -7.98
CA GLU A 94 -8.37 15.11 -8.84
C GLU A 94 -9.20 16.15 -8.05
N SER A 95 -9.38 15.93 -6.75
CA SER A 95 -10.08 16.86 -5.84
C SER A 95 -9.31 17.10 -4.53
N ILE A 96 -9.68 18.17 -3.80
CA ILE A 96 -9.09 18.49 -2.49
C ILE A 96 -9.38 17.37 -1.48
N ASP A 97 -10.58 16.80 -1.52
CA ASP A 97 -10.96 15.69 -0.65
C ASP A 97 -10.11 14.44 -0.95
N GLU A 98 -9.91 14.11 -2.23
CA GLU A 98 -9.03 13.00 -2.64
C GLU A 98 -7.57 13.25 -2.27
N ILE A 99 -7.08 14.49 -2.31
CA ILE A 99 -5.74 14.85 -1.82
C ILE A 99 -5.64 14.58 -0.32
N GLY A 100 -6.67 14.93 0.45
CA GLY A 100 -6.75 14.64 1.88
C GLY A 100 -6.68 13.13 2.15
N GLU A 101 -7.46 12.34 1.41
CA GLU A 101 -7.43 10.88 1.50
C GLU A 101 -6.08 10.28 1.10
N ALA A 102 -5.48 10.76 0.01
CA ALA A 102 -4.18 10.28 -0.47
C ALA A 102 -3.08 10.52 0.58
N ASN A 103 -3.05 11.70 1.21
CA ASN A 103 -2.12 12.01 2.30
C ASN A 103 -2.36 11.13 3.55
N ALA A 104 -3.62 10.86 3.88
CA ALA A 104 -3.95 9.96 4.98
C ALA A 104 -3.47 8.53 4.71
N ARG A 105 -3.71 8.01 3.50
CA ARG A 105 -3.23 6.68 3.08
C ARG A 105 -1.70 6.61 3.06
N HIS A 106 -1.02 7.63 2.54
CA HIS A 106 0.45 7.74 2.59
C HIS A 106 0.98 7.65 4.03
N SER A 107 0.37 8.40 4.94
CA SER A 107 0.75 8.40 6.37
C SER A 107 0.53 7.03 7.02
N GLN A 108 -0.57 6.34 6.69
CA GLN A 108 -0.84 4.98 7.16
C GLN A 108 0.19 3.97 6.65
N ILE A 109 0.57 4.05 5.38
CA ILE A 109 1.64 3.23 4.80
C ILE A 109 2.94 3.49 5.57
N GLN A 110 3.31 4.77 5.75
CA GLN A 110 4.52 5.18 6.46
C GLN A 110 4.56 4.63 7.90
N ALA A 111 3.44 4.65 8.61
CA ALA A 111 3.32 4.16 9.98
C ALA A 111 3.49 2.63 10.09
N ARG A 112 3.08 1.86 9.07
CA ARG A 112 3.20 0.39 9.08
C ARG A 112 4.58 -0.13 8.64
N LYS A 113 5.42 0.70 8.00
CA LYS A 113 6.73 0.28 7.49
C LYS A 113 7.64 -0.37 8.54
N PRO A 114 7.76 0.14 9.80
CA PRO A 114 8.60 -0.48 10.82
C PRO A 114 8.21 -1.94 11.09
N ASP A 115 6.91 -2.23 11.18
CA ASP A 115 6.41 -3.59 11.42
C ASP A 115 6.77 -4.53 10.27
N ILE A 116 6.65 -4.05 9.02
CA ILE A 116 7.01 -4.82 7.83
C ILE A 116 8.52 -5.07 7.76
N LEU A 117 9.35 -4.11 8.18
CA LEU A 117 10.79 -4.29 8.29
C LEU A 117 11.17 -5.37 9.32
N LEU A 118 10.44 -5.46 10.44
CA LEU A 118 10.62 -6.55 11.40
C LEU A 118 10.28 -7.92 10.77
N GLN A 119 9.22 -8.00 9.95
CA GLN A 119 8.90 -9.23 9.22
C GLN A 119 10.01 -9.62 8.23
N PHE A 120 10.58 -8.64 7.51
CA PHE A 120 11.73 -8.86 6.64
C PHE A 120 12.92 -9.46 7.40
N GLN A 121 13.27 -8.89 8.56
CA GLN A 121 14.38 -9.39 9.39
C GLN A 121 14.12 -10.83 9.84
N ALA A 122 12.92 -11.10 10.36
CA ALA A 122 12.54 -12.45 10.77
C ALA A 122 12.59 -13.45 9.61
N ALA A 123 12.16 -13.06 8.41
CA ALA A 123 12.24 -13.90 7.22
C ALA A 123 13.69 -14.15 6.78
N GLN A 124 14.56 -13.13 6.86
CA GLN A 124 15.98 -13.25 6.53
C GLN A 124 16.74 -14.17 7.49
N GLU A 125 16.51 -14.05 8.80
CA GLU A 125 17.10 -14.92 9.81
C GLU A 125 16.68 -16.38 9.59
N LYS A 126 15.37 -16.62 9.39
CA LYS A 126 14.85 -17.95 9.08
C LYS A 126 15.44 -18.50 7.77
N ASN A 127 15.59 -17.68 6.73
CA ASN A 127 16.18 -18.11 5.46
C ASN A 127 17.68 -18.40 5.57
N ARG A 128 18.40 -17.68 6.45
CA ARG A 128 19.80 -17.97 6.77
C ARG A 128 19.93 -19.34 7.44
N LEU A 129 19.05 -19.66 8.39
CA LEU A 129 19.01 -20.99 9.00
C LEU A 129 18.69 -22.05 7.95
N LEU A 130 17.70 -21.81 7.08
CA LEU A 130 17.33 -22.73 6.02
C LEU A 130 18.53 -23.08 5.11
N ARG A 131 19.31 -22.08 4.67
CA ARG A 131 20.55 -22.32 3.91
C ARG A 131 21.55 -23.18 4.68
N ALA A 132 21.72 -22.91 5.98
CA ALA A 132 22.68 -23.63 6.81
C ALA A 132 22.30 -25.11 7.00
N VAL A 133 21.01 -25.44 7.06
CA VAL A 133 20.54 -26.83 7.29
C VAL A 133 20.20 -27.60 6.02
N ALA A 134 19.78 -26.92 4.95
CA ALA A 134 19.31 -27.54 3.71
C ALA A 134 20.23 -27.32 2.50
N GLY A 135 21.32 -26.56 2.65
CA GLY A 135 22.24 -26.21 1.55
C GLY A 135 21.67 -25.22 0.53
N GLY A 136 20.42 -24.78 0.69
CA GLY A 136 19.75 -23.84 -0.20
C GLY A 136 18.69 -23.02 0.55
N GLY A 137 18.41 -21.81 0.08
CA GLY A 137 17.43 -20.90 0.66
C GLY A 137 16.33 -20.57 -0.33
N LEU A 138 15.40 -19.70 0.09
CA LEU A 138 14.42 -19.09 -0.79
C LEU A 138 14.98 -17.80 -1.40
N ASP A 139 14.99 -17.73 -2.73
CA ASP A 139 15.49 -16.58 -3.49
C ASP A 139 14.45 -15.45 -3.60
N SER A 140 13.17 -15.74 -3.35
CA SER A 140 12.08 -14.78 -3.41
C SER A 140 12.23 -13.58 -2.47
N LEU A 141 13.06 -13.68 -1.42
CA LEU A 141 13.35 -12.54 -0.54
C LEU A 141 14.14 -11.43 -1.25
N SER A 142 14.95 -11.77 -2.26
CA SER A 142 15.70 -10.78 -3.04
C SER A 142 14.79 -9.97 -3.96
N SER A 143 13.86 -10.63 -4.66
CA SER A 143 12.87 -9.95 -5.51
C SER A 143 11.90 -9.12 -4.67
N LEU A 144 11.50 -9.62 -3.50
CA LEU A 144 10.67 -8.87 -2.56
C LEU A 144 11.38 -7.62 -2.03
N ARG A 145 12.70 -7.71 -1.79
CA ARG A 145 13.50 -6.53 -1.42
C ARG A 145 13.52 -5.49 -2.53
N ALA A 146 13.67 -5.90 -3.78
CA ALA A 146 13.60 -4.97 -4.91
C ALA A 146 12.22 -4.28 -5.02
N LYS A 147 11.12 -5.00 -4.75
CA LYS A 147 9.77 -4.40 -4.68
C LYS A 147 9.67 -3.38 -3.54
N TRP A 148 10.25 -3.69 -2.38
CA TRP A 148 10.30 -2.76 -1.25
C TRP A 148 11.07 -1.48 -1.60
N ASP A 149 12.25 -1.60 -2.21
CA ASP A 149 13.03 -0.43 -2.61
C ASP A 149 12.27 0.42 -3.65
N LYS A 150 11.46 -0.22 -4.52
CA LYS A 150 10.53 0.49 -5.42
C LYS A 150 9.40 1.21 -4.67
N LEU A 151 8.83 0.60 -3.63
CA LEU A 151 7.83 1.25 -2.77
C LEU A 151 8.41 2.52 -2.11
N GLU A 152 9.65 2.47 -1.60
CA GLU A 152 10.33 3.63 -1.02
C GLU A 152 10.42 4.79 -2.02
N MET A 153 10.89 4.52 -3.24
CA MET A 153 10.93 5.53 -4.30
C MET A 153 9.54 6.09 -4.65
N MET A 154 8.51 5.23 -4.66
CA MET A 154 7.14 5.66 -4.90
C MET A 154 6.58 6.53 -3.77
N MET A 155 6.95 6.27 -2.51
CA MET A 155 6.52 7.09 -1.38
C MET A 155 7.04 8.54 -1.49
N GLU A 156 8.28 8.71 -1.95
CA GLU A 156 8.87 10.03 -2.19
C GLU A 156 8.22 10.71 -3.40
N SER A 157 8.09 9.98 -4.52
CA SER A 157 7.47 10.46 -5.75
C SER A 157 6.01 10.89 -5.55
N HIS A 158 5.23 10.11 -4.78
CA HIS A 158 3.83 10.40 -4.48
C HIS A 158 3.67 11.76 -3.81
N GLN A 159 4.53 12.14 -2.86
CA GLN A 159 4.44 13.45 -2.22
C GLN A 159 4.73 14.61 -3.17
N LEU A 160 5.66 14.42 -4.12
CA LEU A 160 5.91 15.42 -5.16
C LEU A 160 4.69 15.55 -6.08
N MET A 161 4.12 14.41 -6.50
CA MET A 161 2.91 14.38 -7.31
C MET A 161 1.74 15.09 -6.61
N ILE A 162 1.53 14.88 -5.30
CA ILE A 162 0.49 15.58 -4.52
C ILE A 162 0.70 17.09 -4.55
N LYS A 163 1.93 17.56 -4.34
CA LYS A 163 2.24 19.00 -4.41
C LYS A 163 1.93 19.57 -5.79
N GLU A 164 2.29 18.86 -6.85
CA GLU A 164 1.95 19.25 -8.21
C GLU A 164 0.42 19.27 -8.45
N GLN A 165 -0.33 18.30 -7.93
CA GLN A 165 -1.80 18.31 -8.03
C GLN A 165 -2.43 19.53 -7.33
N VAL A 166 -1.94 19.89 -6.14
CA VAL A 166 -2.40 21.09 -5.43
C VAL A 166 -2.16 22.35 -6.27
N GLU A 167 -0.97 22.50 -6.86
CA GLU A 167 -0.65 23.67 -7.70
C GLU A 167 -1.50 23.72 -8.97
N VAL A 168 -1.77 22.57 -9.61
CA VAL A 168 -2.68 22.50 -10.77
C VAL A 168 -4.09 22.92 -10.38
N MET A 169 -4.62 22.43 -9.25
CA MET A 169 -5.96 22.81 -8.77
C MET A 169 -6.04 24.30 -8.45
N ARG A 170 -5.00 24.85 -7.81
CA ARG A 170 -4.89 26.28 -7.52
C ARG A 170 -4.90 27.11 -8.80
N SER A 171 -4.06 26.75 -9.78
CA SER A 171 -3.99 27.43 -11.08
C SER A 171 -5.33 27.37 -11.82
N ASN A 172 -6.02 26.23 -11.77
CA ASN A 172 -7.35 26.08 -12.35
C ASN A 172 -8.40 26.97 -11.65
N ALA A 173 -8.37 27.04 -10.32
CA ALA A 173 -9.26 27.91 -9.54
C ALA A 173 -8.99 29.39 -9.85
N GLU A 174 -7.72 29.81 -9.86
CA GLU A 174 -7.31 31.16 -10.22
C GLU A 174 -7.78 31.51 -11.64
N SER A 175 -7.59 30.62 -12.61
CA SER A 175 -8.02 30.82 -13.99
C SER A 175 -9.54 30.99 -14.10
N ARG A 176 -10.33 30.18 -13.37
CA ARG A 176 -11.80 30.30 -13.33
C ARG A 176 -12.24 31.64 -12.71
N VAL A 177 -11.57 32.10 -11.65
CA VAL A 177 -11.83 33.40 -11.04
C VAL A 177 -11.50 34.55 -11.99
N GLN A 178 -10.37 34.47 -12.72
CA GLN A 178 -10.01 35.50 -13.69
C GLN A 178 -10.98 35.54 -14.88
N ALA A 179 -11.42 34.38 -15.38
CA ALA A 179 -12.44 34.31 -16.42
C ALA A 179 -13.75 34.99 -15.97
N TYR A 180 -14.21 34.70 -14.75
CA TYR A 180 -15.40 35.34 -14.17
C TYR A 180 -15.25 36.86 -14.02
N ARG A 181 -14.08 37.34 -13.56
CA ARG A 181 -13.81 38.80 -13.49
C ARG A 181 -13.87 39.46 -14.85
N LEU A 182 -13.31 38.83 -15.88
CA LEU A 182 -13.38 39.33 -17.25
C LEU A 182 -14.82 39.39 -17.77
N GLU A 183 -15.65 38.40 -17.45
CA GLU A 183 -17.08 38.41 -17.79
C GLU A 183 -17.83 39.54 -17.06
N LEU A 184 -17.53 39.78 -15.79
CA LEU A 184 -18.07 40.90 -15.02
C LEU A 184 -17.68 42.26 -15.61
N ASP A 185 -16.40 42.45 -15.99
CA ASP A 185 -15.94 43.70 -16.61
C ASP A 185 -16.63 43.95 -17.96
N ARG A 186 -16.80 42.89 -18.76
CA ARG A 186 -17.56 42.95 -20.02
C ARG A 186 -19.03 43.28 -19.77
N PHE A 187 -19.66 42.69 -18.76
CA PHE A 187 -21.03 43.02 -18.37
C PHE A 187 -21.15 44.48 -17.95
N ARG A 188 -20.24 44.96 -17.09
CA ARG A 188 -20.18 46.35 -16.64
C ARG A 188 -20.06 47.32 -17.81
N ALA A 189 -19.14 47.06 -18.74
CA ALA A 189 -18.97 47.87 -19.93
C ALA A 189 -20.25 47.93 -20.79
N ARG A 190 -20.93 46.79 -21.00
CA ARG A 190 -22.23 46.74 -21.69
C ARG A 190 -23.31 47.54 -20.94
N TRP A 191 -23.36 47.42 -19.62
CA TRP A 191 -24.31 48.14 -18.79
C TRP A 191 -24.08 49.65 -18.83
N ASP A 192 -22.84 50.11 -18.69
CA ASP A 192 -22.51 51.54 -18.73
C ASP A 192 -22.85 52.18 -20.08
N GLN A 193 -22.80 51.42 -21.17
CA GLN A 193 -23.20 51.87 -22.51
C GLN A 193 -24.71 51.89 -22.72
N LEU A 194 -25.43 50.87 -22.23
CA LEU A 194 -26.83 50.61 -22.56
C LEU A 194 -27.83 51.00 -21.46
N LYS A 195 -27.35 51.42 -20.28
CA LYS A 195 -28.24 51.87 -19.21
C LYS A 195 -29.06 53.07 -19.69
N PRO A 196 -30.38 53.11 -19.39
CA PRO A 196 -31.21 54.26 -19.75
C PRO A 196 -30.63 55.54 -19.16
N ARG A 197 -30.56 56.59 -19.99
CA ARG A 197 -30.13 57.92 -19.56
C ARG A 197 -31.33 58.71 -19.05
N ASP A 198 -31.05 59.70 -18.21
CA ASP A 198 -32.09 60.56 -17.61
C ASP A 198 -32.97 61.23 -18.67
N GLU A 199 -32.40 61.56 -19.83
CA GLU A 199 -33.10 62.12 -21.01
C GLU A 199 -34.29 61.27 -21.50
N VAL A 200 -34.22 59.93 -21.40
CA VAL A 200 -35.29 59.02 -21.82
C VAL A 200 -36.48 59.07 -20.84
N ILE A 201 -36.21 59.42 -19.57
CA ILE A 201 -37.22 59.55 -18.53
C ILE A 201 -37.90 60.93 -18.64
N GLU A 202 -37.13 61.97 -18.95
CA GLU A 202 -37.60 63.35 -19.06
C GLU A 202 -38.46 63.61 -20.31
N THR A 203 -38.17 62.93 -21.42
CA THR A 203 -38.90 63.09 -22.70
C THR A 203 -40.26 62.41 -22.72
N GLY A 204 -40.51 61.44 -21.83
CA GLY A 204 -41.81 60.77 -21.69
C GLY A 204 -42.25 59.90 -22.88
N ASP A 205 -41.35 59.58 -23.81
CA ASP A 205 -41.66 58.72 -24.95
C ASP A 205 -41.94 57.28 -24.48
N GLN A 206 -43.21 56.89 -24.61
CA GLN A 206 -43.71 55.59 -24.17
C GLN A 206 -42.99 54.42 -24.86
N ALA A 207 -42.58 54.57 -26.13
CA ALA A 207 -41.87 53.50 -26.84
C ALA A 207 -40.44 53.32 -26.32
N ALA A 208 -39.71 54.43 -26.10
CA ALA A 208 -38.36 54.41 -25.54
C ALA A 208 -38.33 53.92 -24.08
N LEU A 209 -39.36 54.24 -23.28
CA LEU A 209 -39.53 53.74 -21.92
C LEU A 209 -39.74 52.21 -21.90
N LEU A 210 -40.60 51.68 -22.77
CA LEU A 210 -40.83 50.23 -22.87
C LEU A 210 -39.55 49.47 -23.31
N ALA A 211 -38.81 50.01 -24.28
CA ALA A 211 -37.52 49.43 -24.71
C ALA A 211 -36.47 49.43 -23.59
N SER A 212 -36.42 50.52 -22.81
CA SER A 212 -35.55 50.65 -21.65
C SER A 212 -35.88 49.62 -20.56
N VAL A 213 -37.16 49.41 -20.27
CA VAL A 213 -37.62 48.38 -19.32
C VAL A 213 -37.21 46.99 -19.78
N GLN A 214 -37.33 46.69 -21.07
CA GLN A 214 -36.91 45.38 -21.60
C GLN A 214 -35.39 45.19 -21.47
N THR A 215 -34.60 46.20 -21.80
CA THR A 215 -33.13 46.15 -21.65
C THR A 215 -32.72 45.94 -20.19
N ILE A 216 -33.38 46.60 -19.24
CA ILE A 216 -33.15 46.38 -17.81
C ILE A 216 -33.47 44.93 -17.41
N ARG A 217 -34.59 44.36 -17.89
CA ARG A 217 -34.97 42.97 -17.61
C ARG A 217 -33.93 41.98 -18.14
N ASP A 218 -33.48 42.16 -19.37
CA ASP A 218 -32.47 41.29 -19.98
C ASP A 218 -31.13 41.37 -19.23
N LYS A 219 -30.68 42.59 -18.88
CA LYS A 219 -29.45 42.79 -18.10
C LYS A 219 -29.55 42.22 -16.69
N ARG A 220 -30.73 42.30 -16.07
CA ARG A 220 -30.98 41.68 -14.77
C ARG A 220 -30.86 40.16 -14.84
N GLN A 221 -31.37 39.53 -15.89
CA GLN A 221 -31.25 38.08 -16.09
C GLN A 221 -29.78 37.67 -16.30
N GLU A 222 -29.06 38.38 -17.17
CA GLU A 222 -27.63 38.15 -17.42
C GLU A 222 -26.80 38.31 -16.12
N PHE A 223 -27.13 39.29 -15.28
CA PHE A 223 -26.49 39.46 -13.98
C PHE A 223 -26.84 38.33 -12.99
N GLN A 224 -28.07 37.81 -13.01
CA GLN A 224 -28.45 36.65 -12.20
C GLN A 224 -27.65 35.40 -12.58
N GLU A 225 -27.36 35.19 -13.87
CA GLU A 225 -26.49 34.10 -14.33
C GLU A 225 -25.06 34.26 -13.80
N LEU A 226 -24.52 35.49 -13.82
CA LEU A 226 -23.21 35.80 -13.22
C LEU A 226 -23.19 35.56 -11.69
N GLU A 227 -24.29 35.85 -10.98
CA GLU A 227 -24.42 35.55 -9.54
C GLU A 227 -24.44 34.03 -9.26
N VAL A 228 -25.08 33.24 -10.12
CA VAL A 228 -25.03 31.77 -10.04
C VAL A 228 -23.60 31.27 -10.24
N THR A 229 -22.90 31.79 -11.25
CA THR A 229 -21.49 31.45 -11.50
C THR A 229 -20.60 31.83 -10.32
N ARG A 230 -20.79 33.00 -9.71
CA ARG A 230 -20.08 33.42 -8.48
C ARG A 230 -20.24 32.40 -7.37
N THR A 231 -21.47 31.94 -7.16
CA THR A 231 -21.80 30.99 -6.09
C THR A 231 -21.13 29.63 -6.30
N ARG A 232 -20.85 29.23 -7.54
CA ARG A 232 -20.11 28.00 -7.88
C ARG A 232 -18.59 28.12 -7.78
N LEU A 233 -18.06 29.33 -7.58
CA LEU A 233 -16.63 29.61 -7.41
C LEU A 233 -16.23 29.74 -5.93
N LEU A 234 -17.23 29.96 -5.05
CA LEU A 234 -17.09 29.97 -3.59
C LEU A 234 -17.25 28.55 -3.04
#